data_AF-X0SC47-F1
#
_entry.id   AF-X0SC47-F1
#
_cell.length_a   1.000
_cell.length_b   1.000
_cell.length_c   1.000
_cell.angle_alpha   90.00
_cell.angle_beta   90.00
_cell.angle_gamma   90.00
#
_symmetry.space_group_name_H-M   'P 1'
#
loop_
_entity.id
_entity.type
_entity.pdbx_description
1 polymer ?
#
loop_
_entity_poly.entity_id
_entity_poly.type
_entity_poly.pdbx_seq_one_letter_code
_entity_poly.pdbx_strand_id
1 'polypeptide(L)'
;MSKNDDAIINRLNELYELYKGDEQNIKKLPLNTNTKYTLFSDLHLGDGKKADNFVPNEETMILALKYYKNNGYSVILLGDVEELWQFDLIRIQNRYDKNIYDLIRSFTDNRVYRIFGNHDREWKRPPDPILNDENLPHGTHEAIMLGDNIFLVHGHQGDYFCDKVVWFSKFLGAWCKISSTCWKNVWL
;
A
#
# COMPACT_ATOMS: atom_id res chain seq x y z
N MET A 1 25.00 14.44 -1.69
CA MET A 1 23.68 13.86 -1.99
C MET A 1 23.43 13.97 -3.47
N SER A 2 22.81 12.95 -4.05
CA SER A 2 22.34 12.99 -5.43
C SER A 2 21.11 13.90 -5.55
N LYS A 3 20.80 14.42 -6.74
CA LYS A 3 19.57 15.19 -6.98
C LYS A 3 18.30 14.41 -6.61
N ASN A 4 18.34 13.08 -6.70
CA ASN A 4 17.23 12.24 -6.29
C ASN A 4 17.14 12.16 -4.76
N ASP A 5 18.26 12.06 -4.05
CA ASP A 5 18.28 12.05 -2.58
C ASP A 5 17.66 13.36 -2.02
N ASP A 6 17.99 14.50 -2.64
CA ASP A 6 17.41 15.80 -2.28
C ASP A 6 15.89 15.84 -2.51
N ALA A 7 15.42 15.28 -3.63
CA ALA A 7 14.00 15.20 -3.95
C ALA A 7 13.23 14.30 -2.96
N ILE A 8 13.81 13.14 -2.62
CA ILE A 8 13.27 12.21 -1.62
C ILE A 8 13.10 12.93 -0.27
N ILE A 9 14.17 13.56 0.22
CA ILE A 9 14.17 14.23 1.53
C ILE A 9 13.17 15.39 1.54
N ASN A 10 13.11 16.18 0.47
CA ASN A 10 12.13 17.27 0.38
C ASN A 10 10.69 16.76 0.42
N ARG A 11 10.37 15.67 -0.27
CA ARG A 11 9.02 15.10 -0.23
C ARG A 11 8.67 14.53 1.14
N LEU A 12 9.60 13.81 1.77
CA LEU A 12 9.40 13.29 3.13
C LEU A 12 9.18 14.42 4.14
N ASN A 13 9.93 15.52 4.01
CA ASN A 13 9.72 16.71 4.84
C ASN A 13 8.35 17.33 4.62
N GLU A 14 7.89 17.46 3.37
CA GLU A 14 6.55 17.97 3.05
C GLU A 14 5.46 17.11 3.72
N LEU A 15 5.53 15.78 3.59
CA LEU A 15 4.59 14.87 4.22
C LEU A 15 4.62 14.96 5.76
N TYR A 16 5.80 15.17 6.34
CA TYR A 16 5.96 15.36 7.78
C TYR A 16 5.39 16.71 8.27
N GLU A 17 5.51 17.78 7.47
CA GLU A 17 4.87 19.06 7.79
C GLU A 17 3.34 18.98 7.65
N LEU A 18 2.81 18.22 6.67
CA LEU A 18 1.37 17.93 6.58
C LEU A 18 0.87 17.17 7.82
N TYR A 19 1.65 16.22 8.33
CA TYR A 19 1.35 15.53 9.59
C TYR A 19 1.22 16.51 10.77
N LYS A 20 2.16 17.47 10.89
CA LYS A 20 2.10 18.50 11.95
C LYS A 20 0.90 19.43 11.80
N GLY A 21 0.49 19.70 10.56
CA GLY A 21 -0.70 20.49 10.23
C GLY A 21 -2.03 19.80 10.51
N ASP A 22 -2.03 18.54 10.96
CA ASP A 22 -3.22 17.71 11.21
C ASP A 22 -4.09 17.48 9.95
N GLU A 23 -3.42 17.38 8.80
CA GLU A 23 -4.07 17.13 7.51
C GLU A 23 -4.64 15.71 7.43
N GLN A 24 -5.84 15.57 6.85
CA GLN A 24 -6.55 14.29 6.74
C GLN A 24 -5.82 13.24 5.90
N ASN A 25 -4.79 13.65 5.13
CA ASN A 25 -4.02 12.76 4.26
C ASN A 25 -3.02 11.87 5.02
N ILE A 26 -2.79 12.11 6.31
CA ILE A 26 -1.90 11.30 7.17
C ILE A 26 -2.71 10.64 8.28
N LYS A 27 -2.67 9.31 8.38
CA LYS A 27 -3.33 8.59 9.47
C LYS A 27 -2.42 8.49 10.68
N LYS A 28 -2.94 8.86 11.85
CA LYS A 28 -2.26 8.67 13.13
C LYS A 28 -2.74 7.38 13.78
N LEU A 29 -1.80 6.52 14.14
CA LEU A 29 -2.08 5.26 14.82
C LEU A 29 -1.28 5.19 16.12
N PRO A 30 -1.88 4.73 17.24
CA PRO A 30 -1.17 4.65 18.51
C PRO A 30 -0.04 3.61 18.46
N LEU A 31 1.07 3.89 19.14
CA LEU A 31 2.14 2.92 19.35
C LEU A 31 2.42 2.79 20.84
N ASN A 32 1.92 1.71 21.46
CA ASN A 32 2.10 1.42 22.87
C ASN A 32 2.13 -0.11 23.13
N THR A 33 2.26 -0.51 24.40
CA THR A 33 2.40 -1.92 24.80
C THR A 33 1.18 -2.79 24.47
N ASN A 34 0.02 -2.20 24.20
CA ASN A 34 -1.22 -2.90 23.88
C ASN A 34 -1.51 -2.96 22.37
N THR A 35 -0.71 -2.27 21.55
CA THR A 35 -0.89 -2.24 20.09
C THR A 35 0.04 -3.23 19.41
N LYS A 36 -0.47 -3.96 18.42
CA LYS A 36 0.32 -4.87 17.58
C LYS A 36 -0.01 -4.61 16.12
N TYR A 37 1.00 -4.39 15.30
CA TYR A 37 0.83 -4.15 13.86
C TYR A 37 1.58 -5.19 13.05
N THR A 38 0.98 -5.60 11.94
CA THR A 38 1.68 -6.29 10.84
C THR A 38 1.62 -5.43 9.60
N LEU A 39 2.70 -5.39 8.84
CA LEU A 39 2.85 -4.57 7.65
C LEU A 39 2.96 -5.50 6.43
N PHE A 40 2.20 -5.20 5.38
CA PHE A 40 2.32 -5.83 4.07
C PHE A 40 2.42 -4.75 3.01
N SER A 41 3.32 -4.91 2.04
CA SER A 41 3.53 -4.01 0.89
C SER A 41 3.76 -4.88 -0.34
N ASP A 42 3.58 -4.31 -1.52
CA ASP A 42 3.99 -4.93 -2.80
C ASP A 42 3.42 -6.34 -2.99
N LEU A 43 2.14 -6.49 -2.66
CA LEU A 43 1.44 -7.76 -2.86
C LEU A 43 1.16 -7.98 -4.35
N HIS A 44 0.86 -6.92 -5.11
CA HIS A 44 0.62 -6.96 -6.55
C HIS A 44 -0.42 -8.02 -6.95
N LEU A 45 -1.58 -8.04 -6.27
CA LEU A 45 -2.69 -8.93 -6.57
C LEU A 45 -3.15 -8.75 -8.02
N GLY A 46 -3.08 -9.83 -8.81
CA GLY A 46 -3.49 -9.85 -10.21
C GLY A 46 -4.80 -10.63 -10.47
N ASP A 47 -4.90 -11.28 -11.62
CA ASP A 47 -6.11 -12.03 -12.03
C ASP A 47 -6.06 -13.55 -11.74
N GLY A 48 -5.03 -14.02 -11.03
CA GLY A 48 -4.80 -15.41 -10.70
C GLY A 48 -4.25 -16.28 -11.83
N LYS A 49 -3.92 -15.69 -13.00
CA LYS A 49 -3.34 -16.43 -14.14
C LYS A 49 -1.82 -16.29 -14.16
N LYS A 50 -1.19 -16.76 -15.22
CA LYS A 50 0.27 -16.83 -15.38
C LYS A 50 1.02 -15.51 -15.17
N ALA A 51 0.39 -14.36 -15.46
CA ALA A 51 1.01 -13.05 -15.28
C ALA A 51 0.87 -12.51 -13.85
N ASP A 52 0.02 -13.13 -13.03
CA ASP A 52 -0.16 -12.76 -11.63
C ASP A 52 0.95 -13.38 -10.78
N ASN A 53 1.87 -12.51 -10.32
CA ASN A 53 3.02 -12.92 -9.52
C ASN A 53 2.66 -13.18 -8.04
N PHE A 54 1.46 -12.82 -7.59
CA PHE A 54 1.02 -13.07 -6.22
C PHE A 54 0.60 -14.52 -5.98
N VAL A 55 0.12 -15.23 -7.00
CA VAL A 55 -0.44 -16.60 -6.88
C VAL A 55 0.44 -17.55 -6.04
N PRO A 56 1.77 -17.62 -6.23
CA PRO A 56 2.62 -18.50 -5.42
C PRO A 56 2.66 -18.17 -3.92
N ASN A 57 2.30 -16.93 -3.54
CA ASN A 57 2.32 -16.43 -2.17
C ASN A 57 0.95 -16.47 -1.49
N GLU A 58 -0.12 -16.84 -2.21
CA GLU A 58 -1.50 -16.77 -1.71
C GLU A 58 -1.70 -17.58 -0.43
N GLU A 59 -1.22 -18.83 -0.39
CA GLU A 59 -1.37 -19.68 0.79
C GLU A 59 -0.63 -19.10 2.00
N THR A 60 0.60 -18.63 1.79
CA THR A 60 1.40 -17.95 2.83
C THR A 60 0.68 -16.72 3.37
N MET A 61 0.08 -15.92 2.49
CA MET A 61 -0.67 -14.73 2.88
C MET A 61 -1.91 -15.11 3.71
N ILE A 62 -2.65 -16.15 3.31
CA ILE A 62 -3.82 -16.64 4.06
C ILE A 62 -3.41 -17.09 5.46
N LEU A 63 -2.33 -17.86 5.58
CA LEU A 63 -1.81 -18.34 6.87
C LEU A 63 -1.36 -17.17 7.76
N ALA A 64 -0.63 -16.21 7.20
CA ALA A 64 -0.18 -15.02 7.91
C ALA A 64 -1.35 -14.19 8.42
N LEU A 65 -2.32 -13.87 7.56
CA LEU A 65 -3.51 -13.09 7.94
C LEU A 65 -4.32 -13.79 9.04
N LYS A 66 -4.54 -15.11 8.94
CA LYS A 66 -5.21 -15.89 9.99
C LYS A 66 -4.46 -15.82 11.31
N TYR A 67 -3.14 -15.99 11.28
CA TYR A 67 -2.30 -15.89 12.47
C TYR A 67 -2.42 -14.50 13.12
N TYR A 68 -2.24 -13.43 12.34
CA TYR A 68 -2.26 -12.06 12.86
C TYR A 68 -3.64 -11.70 13.42
N LYS A 69 -4.71 -12.10 12.73
CA LYS A 69 -6.08 -11.94 13.23
C LYS A 69 -6.27 -12.62 14.58
N ASN A 70 -5.89 -13.89 14.69
CA ASN A 70 -6.09 -14.68 15.92
C ASN A 70 -5.23 -14.20 17.09
N ASN A 71 -4.13 -13.48 16.82
CA ASN A 71 -3.21 -12.96 17.83
C ASN A 71 -3.42 -11.47 18.14
N GLY A 72 -4.53 -10.88 17.66
CA GLY A 72 -4.94 -9.53 18.02
C GLY A 72 -4.11 -8.43 17.37
N TYR A 73 -3.54 -8.66 16.19
CA TYR A 73 -2.87 -7.64 15.40
C TYR A 73 -3.86 -6.75 14.65
N SER A 74 -3.41 -5.55 14.32
CA SER A 74 -3.95 -4.73 13.24
C SER A 74 -3.06 -4.88 12.00
N VAL A 75 -3.68 -4.81 10.82
CA VAL A 75 -3.00 -4.92 9.52
C VAL A 75 -2.80 -3.53 8.94
N ILE A 76 -1.59 -3.27 8.46
CA ILE A 76 -1.26 -2.09 7.67
C ILE A 76 -0.87 -2.56 6.27
N LEU A 77 -1.64 -2.15 5.27
CA LEU A 77 -1.36 -2.32 3.85
C LEU A 77 -0.59 -1.08 3.35
N LEU A 78 0.71 -1.23 3.13
CA LEU A 78 1.66 -0.17 2.79
C LEU A 78 1.78 0.09 1.29
N GLY A 79 0.66 0.09 0.57
CA GLY A 79 0.63 0.36 -0.87
C GLY A 79 0.97 -0.84 -1.74
N ASP A 80 0.69 -0.69 -3.04
CA ASP A 80 0.90 -1.71 -4.08
C ASP A 80 0.27 -3.06 -3.73
N VAL A 81 -0.97 -3.00 -3.21
CA VAL A 81 -1.74 -4.20 -2.90
C VAL A 81 -2.26 -4.82 -4.19
N GLU A 82 -2.89 -4.04 -5.06
CA GLU A 82 -3.37 -4.47 -6.37
C GLU A 82 -2.42 -4.06 -7.50
N GLU A 83 -2.26 -4.93 -8.49
CA GLU A 83 -1.50 -4.65 -9.71
C GLU A 83 -2.42 -4.02 -10.78
N LEU A 84 -2.93 -2.81 -10.50
CA LEU A 84 -3.84 -2.09 -11.40
C LEU A 84 -3.15 -1.57 -12.68
N TRP A 85 -1.84 -1.72 -12.80
CA TRP A 85 -1.14 -1.40 -14.04
C TRP A 85 -1.30 -2.49 -15.10
N GLN A 86 -1.53 -3.74 -14.68
CA GLN A 86 -1.65 -4.88 -15.59
C GLN A 86 -3.06 -5.47 -15.66
N PHE A 87 -3.87 -5.32 -14.60
CA PHE A 87 -5.17 -5.96 -14.50
C PHE A 87 -6.28 -4.98 -14.13
N ASP A 88 -7.47 -5.19 -14.71
CA ASP A 88 -8.68 -4.48 -14.28
C ASP A 88 -9.07 -4.91 -12.86
N LEU A 89 -9.47 -3.95 -12.02
CA LEU A 89 -9.93 -4.20 -10.65
C LEU A 89 -10.99 -5.31 -10.56
N ILE A 90 -11.94 -5.33 -11.49
CA ILE A 90 -13.01 -6.35 -11.48
C ILE A 90 -12.46 -7.77 -11.61
N ARG A 91 -11.35 -7.97 -12.34
CA ARG A 91 -10.70 -9.28 -12.48
C ARG A 91 -10.01 -9.69 -11.21
N ILE A 92 -9.32 -8.74 -10.56
CA ILE A 92 -8.66 -8.95 -9.27
C ILE A 92 -9.71 -9.30 -8.21
N GLN A 93 -10.79 -8.52 -8.12
CA GLN A 93 -11.92 -8.80 -7.22
C GLN A 93 -12.53 -10.17 -7.49
N ASN A 94 -12.83 -10.51 -8.74
CA ASN A 94 -13.37 -11.83 -9.07
C ASN A 94 -12.46 -12.99 -8.60
N ARG A 95 -11.13 -12.78 -8.55
CA ARG A 95 -10.17 -13.78 -8.08
C ARG A 95 -10.00 -13.81 -6.56
N TYR A 96 -9.96 -12.63 -5.94
CA TYR A 96 -9.48 -12.48 -4.56
C TYR A 96 -10.54 -12.03 -3.55
N ASP A 97 -11.77 -11.77 -4.00
CA ASP A 97 -12.82 -11.24 -3.12
C ASP A 97 -13.24 -12.24 -2.04
N LYS A 98 -13.37 -13.53 -2.38
CA LYS A 98 -13.87 -14.59 -1.48
C LYS A 98 -12.77 -15.29 -0.65
N ASN A 99 -11.53 -14.81 -0.69
CA ASN A 99 -10.41 -15.39 0.05
C ASN A 99 -9.57 -14.30 0.75
N ILE A 100 -8.69 -13.59 0.03
CA ILE A 100 -7.77 -12.59 0.57
C ILE A 100 -8.55 -11.39 1.06
N TYR A 101 -9.40 -10.79 0.23
CA TYR A 101 -10.17 -9.62 0.66
C TYR A 101 -11.17 -9.97 1.75
N ASP A 102 -11.86 -11.10 1.65
CA ASP A 102 -12.75 -11.56 2.72
C ASP A 102 -12.00 -11.72 4.05
N LEU A 103 -10.80 -12.32 4.01
CA LEU A 103 -9.98 -12.50 5.21
C LEU A 103 -9.49 -11.15 5.76
N ILE A 104 -9.09 -10.21 4.92
CA ILE A 104 -8.72 -8.85 5.35
C ILE A 104 -9.93 -8.13 5.96
N ARG A 105 -11.10 -8.14 5.31
CA ARG A 105 -12.35 -7.56 5.82
C ARG A 105 -12.82 -8.20 7.12
N SER A 106 -12.44 -9.46 7.35
CA SER A 106 -12.83 -10.17 8.55
C SER A 106 -12.09 -9.75 9.83
N PHE A 107 -11.09 -8.85 9.73
CA PHE A 107 -10.52 -8.20 10.90
C PHE A 107 -11.58 -7.25 11.49
N THR A 108 -11.87 -7.38 12.79
CA THR A 108 -12.90 -6.58 13.47
C THR A 108 -12.68 -5.07 13.29
N ASP A 109 -13.75 -4.29 13.32
CA ASP A 109 -13.79 -2.84 13.07
C ASP A 109 -12.56 -2.08 13.59
N ASN A 110 -11.99 -1.26 12.70
CA ASN A 110 -10.81 -0.41 12.93
C ASN A 110 -9.47 -1.16 13.12
N ARG A 111 -9.29 -2.33 12.52
CA ARG A 111 -8.00 -3.06 12.55
C ARG A 111 -7.29 -3.20 11.21
N VAL A 112 -7.86 -2.69 10.13
CA VAL A 112 -7.19 -2.65 8.82
C VAL A 112 -6.96 -1.20 8.46
N TYR A 113 -5.72 -0.88 8.11
CA TYR A 113 -5.31 0.44 7.66
C TYR A 113 -4.59 0.29 6.34
N ARG A 114 -4.71 1.31 5.48
CA ARG A 114 -4.08 1.30 4.17
C ARG A 114 -3.54 2.67 3.82
N ILE A 115 -2.42 2.65 3.13
CA ILE A 115 -1.97 3.74 2.28
C ILE A 115 -1.90 3.25 0.82
N PHE A 116 -2.01 4.17 -0.14
CA PHE A 116 -1.80 3.85 -1.54
C PHE A 116 -0.31 3.87 -1.89
N GLY A 117 0.07 3.02 -2.84
CA GLY A 117 1.34 2.99 -3.53
C GLY A 117 1.24 3.54 -4.96
N ASN A 118 2.23 3.28 -5.80
CA ASN A 118 2.21 3.75 -7.19
C ASN A 118 1.43 2.85 -8.14
N HIS A 119 1.33 1.56 -7.85
CA HIS A 119 0.54 0.61 -8.65
C HIS A 119 -0.97 0.74 -8.40
N ASP A 120 -1.35 1.33 -7.27
CA ASP A 120 -2.74 1.43 -6.83
C ASP A 120 -3.14 2.86 -6.38
N ARG A 121 -2.57 3.88 -7.05
CA ARG A 121 -2.85 5.32 -6.82
C ARG A 121 -4.32 5.69 -6.95
N GLU A 122 -5.07 4.88 -7.68
CA GLU A 122 -6.51 5.00 -7.85
C GLU A 122 -7.19 5.10 -6.48
N TRP A 123 -6.67 4.53 -5.40
CA TRP A 123 -7.29 4.64 -4.07
C TRP A 123 -7.21 6.02 -3.41
N LYS A 124 -6.52 6.99 -4.00
CA LYS A 124 -6.54 8.38 -3.53
C LYS A 124 -7.91 9.06 -3.66
N ARG A 125 -8.84 8.53 -4.46
CA ARG A 125 -10.13 9.20 -4.76
C ARG A 125 -11.38 8.33 -4.47
N PRO A 126 -11.60 7.19 -5.15
CA PRO A 126 -12.68 6.26 -4.82
C PRO A 126 -12.54 5.67 -3.40
N PRO A 127 -13.67 5.30 -2.78
CA PRO A 127 -13.68 4.43 -1.62
C PRO A 127 -12.97 3.11 -1.91
N ASP A 128 -12.12 2.69 -0.97
CA ASP A 128 -11.38 1.44 -1.07
C ASP A 128 -12.34 0.23 -0.89
N PRO A 129 -12.37 -0.72 -1.84
CA PRO A 129 -13.22 -1.91 -1.78
C PRO A 129 -12.89 -2.87 -0.63
N ILE A 130 -11.71 -2.75 -0.02
CA ILE A 130 -11.31 -3.54 1.15
C ILE A 130 -11.80 -2.89 2.44
N LEU A 131 -11.69 -1.56 2.56
CA LEU A 131 -11.91 -0.89 3.84
C LEU A 131 -13.37 -0.51 4.09
N ASN A 132 -14.18 -0.29 3.05
CA ASN A 132 -15.59 0.14 3.18
C ASN A 132 -15.80 1.24 4.26
N ASP A 133 -14.84 2.15 4.42
CA ASP A 133 -14.90 3.19 5.44
C ASP A 133 -15.71 4.38 4.90
N GLU A 134 -16.97 4.46 5.30
CA GLU A 134 -17.88 5.56 4.95
C GLU A 134 -17.38 6.92 5.48
N ASN A 135 -16.43 6.94 6.43
CA ASN A 135 -15.87 8.15 7.02
C ASN A 135 -14.59 8.64 6.33
N LEU A 136 -14.13 8.00 5.25
CA LEU A 136 -13.06 8.52 4.40
C LEU A 136 -13.69 9.33 3.24
N PRO A 137 -13.92 10.65 3.39
CA PRO A 137 -14.50 11.47 2.33
C PRO A 137 -13.64 11.52 1.06
N HIS A 138 -12.35 11.16 1.18
CA HIS A 138 -11.33 11.32 0.16
C HIS A 138 -10.34 10.15 0.17
N GLY A 139 -10.76 8.97 -0.31
CA GLY A 139 -9.85 7.83 -0.55
C GLY A 139 -8.98 7.41 0.64
N THR A 140 -7.95 6.61 0.37
CA THR A 140 -6.99 6.12 1.37
C THR A 140 -5.89 7.15 1.65
N HIS A 141 -5.33 7.13 2.86
CA HIS A 141 -4.24 8.02 3.28
C HIS A 141 -2.96 7.82 2.44
N GLU A 142 -2.10 8.83 2.40
CA GLU A 142 -0.80 8.74 1.70
C GLU A 142 0.32 8.21 2.61
N ALA A 143 0.19 8.42 3.93
CA ALA A 143 1.15 7.96 4.92
C ALA A 143 0.47 7.65 6.25
N ILE A 144 1.17 6.88 7.09
CA ILE A 144 0.78 6.60 8.48
C ILE A 144 1.89 7.06 9.41
N MET A 145 1.53 7.77 10.47
CA MET A 145 2.41 7.98 11.63
C MET A 145 2.03 6.99 12.73
N LEU A 146 2.97 6.13 13.11
CA LEU A 146 2.85 5.21 14.24
C LEU A 146 3.49 5.84 15.49
N GLY A 147 2.64 6.15 16.48
CA GLY A 147 3.03 6.96 17.62
C GLY A 147 3.52 8.33 17.16
N ASP A 148 4.68 8.75 17.66
CA ASP A 148 5.30 10.04 17.30
C ASP A 148 6.62 9.89 16.54
N ASN A 149 7.06 8.65 16.27
CA ASN A 149 8.45 8.37 15.88
C ASN A 149 8.63 7.54 14.62
N ILE A 150 7.58 6.84 14.15
CA ILE A 150 7.69 5.94 13.00
C ILE A 150 6.78 6.44 11.89
N PHE A 151 7.40 6.97 10.84
CA PHE A 151 6.71 7.47 9.67
C PHE A 151 6.69 6.41 8.57
N LEU A 152 5.51 5.92 8.22
CA LEU A 152 5.31 4.89 7.21
C LEU A 152 4.81 5.52 5.92
N VAL A 153 5.56 5.28 4.85
CA VAL A 153 5.26 5.64 3.47
C VAL A 153 5.51 4.42 2.58
N HIS A 154 4.91 4.37 1.40
CA HIS A 154 5.16 3.28 0.44
C HIS A 154 6.59 3.37 -0.13
N GLY A 155 7.04 4.56 -0.55
CA GLY A 155 8.40 4.82 -1.02
C GLY A 155 8.47 5.47 -2.40
N HIS A 156 7.43 5.30 -3.23
CA HIS A 156 7.34 5.93 -4.56
C HIS A 156 7.35 7.47 -4.50
N GLN A 157 7.00 8.04 -3.35
CA GLN A 157 6.88 9.48 -3.12
C GLN A 157 8.22 10.20 -3.39
N GLY A 158 9.36 9.50 -3.28
CA GLY A 158 10.68 10.08 -3.46
C GLY A 158 11.29 10.02 -4.87
N ASP A 159 10.71 9.25 -5.81
CA ASP A 159 11.29 9.10 -7.15
C ASP A 159 10.44 9.80 -8.21
N TYR A 160 10.95 10.93 -8.74
CA TYR A 160 10.33 11.71 -9.81
C TYR A 160 9.94 10.86 -11.04
N PHE A 161 10.70 9.81 -11.36
CA PHE A 161 10.42 8.93 -12.50
C PHE A 161 9.31 7.92 -12.19
N CYS A 162 9.33 7.29 -11.02
CA CYS A 162 8.25 6.37 -10.63
C CYS A 162 6.95 7.15 -10.28
N ASP A 163 7.02 8.47 -10.04
CA ASP A 163 5.85 9.31 -9.73
C ASP A 163 5.21 10.03 -10.93
N LYS A 164 5.99 10.56 -11.88
CA LYS A 164 5.45 11.30 -13.04
C LYS A 164 5.46 10.54 -14.37
N VAL A 165 6.22 9.45 -14.47
CA VAL A 165 6.40 8.69 -15.73
C VAL A 165 5.69 7.32 -15.67
N VAL A 166 4.66 7.21 -14.80
CA VAL A 166 3.77 6.04 -14.64
C VAL A 166 3.18 5.56 -15.98
N TRP A 167 2.89 6.47 -16.90
CA TRP A 167 2.34 6.11 -18.21
C TRP A 167 3.38 5.39 -19.11
N PHE A 168 4.67 5.75 -19.03
CA PHE A 168 5.69 5.11 -19.87
C PHE A 168 6.10 3.73 -19.33
N SER A 169 6.10 3.53 -18.01
CA SER A 169 6.34 2.23 -17.37
C SER A 169 5.17 1.26 -17.56
N LYS A 170 3.90 1.74 -17.54
CA LYS A 170 2.71 0.93 -17.90
C LYS A 170 2.82 0.36 -19.32
N PHE A 171 3.32 1.14 -20.29
CA PHE A 171 3.49 0.69 -21.68
C PHE A 171 4.67 -0.27 -21.89
N LEU A 172 5.77 -0.11 -21.15
CA LEU A 172 6.96 -0.95 -21.31
C LEU A 172 6.94 -2.25 -20.51
N GLY A 173 6.26 -2.29 -19.35
CA GLY A 173 6.10 -3.53 -18.57
C GLY A 173 5.36 -4.64 -19.32
N ALA A 174 4.50 -4.26 -20.28
CA ALA A 174 3.83 -5.20 -21.17
C ALA A 174 4.74 -5.82 -22.25
N TRP A 175 5.93 -5.25 -22.52
CA TRP A 175 6.79 -5.64 -23.66
C TRP A 175 8.27 -5.90 -23.31
N CYS A 176 8.75 -5.52 -22.14
CA CYS A 176 10.12 -5.81 -21.69
C CYS A 176 10.18 -6.06 -20.19
N LYS A 177 10.87 -7.14 -19.78
CA LYS A 177 11.43 -7.25 -18.42
C LYS A 177 12.46 -6.13 -18.24
N ILE A 178 12.02 -4.96 -17.76
CA ILE A 178 12.93 -3.87 -17.42
C ILE A 178 13.64 -4.23 -16.11
N SER A 179 14.96 -4.16 -16.17
CA SER A 179 15.90 -4.39 -15.08
C SER A 179 15.74 -3.38 -13.95
N SER A 180 15.30 -3.85 -12.77
CA SER A 180 15.86 -3.58 -11.44
C SER A 180 16.26 -2.16 -11.00
N THR A 181 15.67 -1.08 -11.53
CA THR A 181 16.02 0.30 -11.08
C THR A 181 14.98 1.01 -10.20
N CYS A 182 13.69 0.59 -10.19
CA CYS A 182 12.68 1.19 -9.28
C CYS A 182 12.63 0.49 -7.89
N TRP A 183 13.46 -0.53 -7.65
CA TRP A 183 13.55 -1.22 -6.35
C TRP A 183 14.73 -0.69 -5.54
N LYS A 184 14.54 0.45 -4.87
CA LYS A 184 15.35 0.79 -3.69
C LYS A 184 14.39 1.08 -2.54
N ASN A 185 14.03 0.01 -1.83
CA ASN A 185 13.44 0.11 -0.51
C ASN A 185 14.48 0.77 0.40
N VAL A 186 14.39 2.08 0.57
CA VAL A 186 15.11 2.80 1.61
C VAL A 186 14.26 2.66 2.87
N TRP A 187 14.59 1.66 3.68
CA TRP A 187 14.19 1.64 5.09
C TRP A 187 15.16 2.59 5.81
N LEU A 188 14.67 3.75 6.26
CA LEU A 188 15.31 4.61 7.25
C LEU A 188 14.53 4.52 8.55
#